data_AF-A0A2T2QVK5-F1
#
_entry.id   AF-A0A2T2QVK5-F1
#
_cell.length_a   1.000
_cell.length_b   1.000
_cell.length_c   1.000
_cell.angle_alpha   90.00
_cell.angle_beta   90.00
_cell.angle_gamma   90.00
#
_symmetry.space_group_name_H-M   'P 1'
#
loop_
_entity.id
_entity.type
_entity.pdbx_description
1 polymer ?
#
loop_
_entity_poly.entity_id
_entity_poly.type
_entity_poly.pdbx_seq_one_letter_code
_entity_poly.pdbx_strand_id
1 'polypeptide(L)'
;MLILTLWQWWYRYGWQAAGRALLGFLSSTVHNFSVPILVRTLLAPWKRTVNVAGPNTPLQVRLQWWVGNQVSRFIGAFVRIAALVTAAIILTITALAGGILLLLWPLVPVAVVGGVIIAGVRLWM
;
A
#
# COMPACT_ATOMS: atom_id res chain seq x y z
N MET A 1 -5.57 -12.41 39.42
CA MET A 1 -4.91 -11.25 38.76
C MET A 1 -5.37 -11.06 37.29
N LEU A 2 -6.58 -11.50 36.91
CA LEU A 2 -7.08 -11.47 35.51
C LEU A 2 -7.31 -10.06 34.96
N ILE A 3 -7.76 -9.13 35.81
CA ILE A 3 -8.03 -7.76 35.38
C ILE A 3 -6.72 -7.07 34.98
N LEU A 4 -5.68 -7.12 35.83
CA LEU A 4 -4.39 -6.48 35.54
C LEU A 4 -3.75 -7.05 34.26
N THR A 5 -3.84 -8.36 34.03
CA THR A 5 -3.33 -8.99 32.80
C THR A 5 -4.10 -8.55 31.56
N LEU A 6 -5.43 -8.38 31.66
CA LEU A 6 -6.25 -7.90 30.55
C LEU A 6 -5.92 -6.45 30.19
N TRP A 7 -5.74 -5.59 31.20
CA TRP A 7 -5.32 -4.20 31.00
C TRP A 7 -3.91 -4.12 30.41
N GLN A 8 -2.95 -4.88 30.94
CA GLN A 8 -1.60 -4.95 30.36
C GLN A 8 -1.61 -5.44 28.92
N TRP A 9 -2.43 -6.44 28.60
CA TRP A 9 -2.57 -6.91 27.23
C TRP A 9 -3.15 -5.80 26.34
N TRP A 10 -4.24 -5.16 26.76
CA TRP A 10 -4.95 -4.19 25.94
C TRP A 10 -4.08 -2.98 25.57
N TYR A 11 -3.46 -2.36 26.57
CA TYR A 11 -2.73 -1.10 26.41
C TYR A 11 -1.28 -1.29 25.95
N ARG A 12 -0.73 -2.51 26.05
CA ARG A 12 0.66 -2.77 25.69
C ARG A 12 0.79 -3.82 24.60
N TYR A 13 0.49 -5.08 24.91
CA TYR A 13 0.80 -6.19 24.00
C TYR A 13 -0.07 -6.16 22.73
N GLY A 14 -1.39 -6.03 22.89
CA GLY A 14 -2.34 -5.93 21.78
C GLY A 14 -2.11 -4.68 20.93
N TRP A 15 -1.87 -3.53 21.57
CA TRP A 15 -1.60 -2.28 20.86
C TRP A 15 -0.31 -2.33 20.05
N GLN A 16 0.78 -2.86 20.63
CA GLN A 16 2.04 -3.08 19.90
C GLN A 16 1.89 -4.11 18.77
N ALA A 17 1.14 -5.19 19.00
CA ALA A 17 0.87 -6.20 17.99
C ALA A 17 0.09 -5.62 16.81
N ALA A 18 -0.94 -4.80 17.08
CA ALA A 18 -1.70 -4.10 16.05
C ALA A 18 -0.80 -3.14 15.24
N GLY A 19 0.09 -2.41 15.90
CA GLY A 19 1.06 -1.52 15.22
C GLY A 19 2.01 -2.30 14.31
N ARG A 20 2.54 -3.42 14.78
CA ARG A 20 3.39 -4.31 13.98
C ARG A 20 2.63 -4.94 12.82
N ALA A 21 1.37 -5.32 13.02
CA ALA A 21 0.52 -5.85 11.95
C ALA A 21 0.31 -4.79 10.86
N LEU A 22 0.00 -3.54 11.22
CA LEU A 22 -0.12 -2.44 10.27
C LEU A 22 1.16 -2.23 9.46
N LEU A 23 2.32 -2.15 10.14
CA LEU A 23 3.61 -2.02 9.46
C LEU A 23 3.90 -3.22 8.55
N GLY A 24 3.54 -4.43 8.98
CA GLY A 24 3.64 -5.65 8.19
C GLY A 24 2.81 -5.58 6.90
N PHE A 25 1.55 -5.14 6.98
CA PHE A 25 0.70 -4.94 5.81
C PHE A 25 1.29 -3.87 4.86
N LEU A 26 1.72 -2.73 5.37
CA LEU A 26 2.33 -1.67 4.56
C LEU A 26 3.59 -2.17 3.84
N SER A 27 4.48 -2.84 4.57
CA SER A 27 5.69 -3.45 4.02
C SER A 27 5.35 -4.50 2.95
N SER A 28 4.36 -5.35 3.21
CA SER A 28 3.94 -6.39 2.26
C SER A 28 3.39 -5.78 0.97
N THR A 29 2.59 -4.71 1.05
CA THR A 29 2.11 -3.98 -0.13
C THR A 29 3.28 -3.40 -0.95
N VAL A 30 4.27 -2.79 -0.28
CA VAL A 30 5.48 -2.26 -0.95
C VAL A 30 6.24 -3.37 -1.70
N HIS A 31 6.39 -4.54 -1.09
CA HIS A 31 7.08 -5.69 -1.69
C HIS A 31 6.27 -6.33 -2.82
N ASN A 32 4.96 -6.55 -2.63
CA ASN A 32 4.07 -7.16 -3.61
C ASN A 32 4.01 -6.35 -4.90
N PHE A 33 3.94 -5.02 -4.80
CA PHE A 33 3.98 -4.13 -5.96
C PHE A 33 5.41 -3.82 -6.44
N SER A 34 6.44 -4.34 -5.78
CA SER A 34 7.85 -4.07 -6.09
C SER A 34 8.13 -2.57 -6.25
N VAL A 35 7.50 -1.73 -5.40
CA VAL A 35 7.49 -0.27 -5.53
C VAL A 35 8.90 0.33 -5.72
N PRO A 36 9.93 -0.06 -4.93
CA PRO A 36 11.27 0.50 -5.09
C PRO A 36 11.87 0.23 -6.48
N ILE A 37 11.58 -0.94 -7.05
CA ILE A 37 12.07 -1.33 -8.38
C ILE A 37 11.30 -0.57 -9.46
N LEU A 38 9.97 -0.45 -9.34
CA LEU A 38 9.16 0.29 -10.29
C LEU A 38 9.58 1.77 -10.37
N VAL A 39 9.80 2.42 -9.23
CA VAL A 39 10.25 3.81 -9.16
C VAL A 39 11.63 3.97 -9.84
N ARG A 40 12.58 3.07 -9.57
CA ARG A 40 13.90 3.10 -10.22
C ARG A 40 13.83 2.84 -11.73
N THR A 41 12.94 1.95 -12.17
CA THR A 41 12.81 1.55 -13.58
C THR A 41 11.93 2.48 -14.41
N LEU A 42 11.22 3.43 -13.80
CA LEU A 42 10.54 4.51 -14.49
C LEU A 42 11.51 5.47 -15.19
N LEU A 43 12.64 5.76 -14.52
CA LEU A 43 13.68 6.66 -15.04
C LEU A 43 14.84 5.92 -15.72
N ALA A 44 14.85 4.58 -15.64
CA ALA A 44 15.92 3.79 -16.25
C ALA A 44 15.86 3.88 -17.78
N PRO A 45 17.02 4.01 -18.47
CA PRO A 45 17.08 3.95 -19.92
C PRO A 45 16.49 2.63 -20.42
N TRP A 46 15.52 2.69 -21.34
CA TRP A 46 14.90 1.50 -21.91
C TRP A 46 15.86 0.84 -22.89
N LYS A 47 16.54 -0.22 -22.45
CA LYS A 47 17.62 -0.87 -23.20
C LYS A 47 17.21 -2.14 -23.97
N ARG A 48 16.00 -2.68 -23.80
CA ARG A 48 15.68 -4.07 -24.21
C ARG A 48 14.69 -4.25 -25.36
N THR A 49 13.89 -3.24 -25.71
CA THR A 49 12.86 -3.33 -26.77
C THR A 49 13.21 -2.43 -27.93
N VAL A 50 14.35 -2.70 -28.58
CA VAL A 50 14.79 -1.92 -29.73
C VAL A 50 15.08 -2.89 -30.87
N ASN A 51 14.19 -2.95 -31.86
CA ASN A 51 14.62 -3.40 -33.18
C ASN A 51 15.70 -2.40 -33.63
N VAL A 52 16.97 -2.83 -33.58
CA VAL A 52 18.10 -1.98 -33.96
C VAL A 52 18.26 -2.08 -35.47
N ALA A 53 18.01 -0.96 -36.16
CA ALA A 53 18.29 -0.86 -37.58
C ALA A 53 19.80 -1.02 -37.83
N GLY A 54 20.17 -2.06 -38.58
CA GLY A 54 21.52 -2.23 -39.10
C GLY A 54 21.85 -1.22 -40.22
N PRO A 55 23.12 -1.14 -40.66
CA PRO A 55 23.60 -0.15 -41.62
C PRO A 55 22.81 -0.08 -42.95
N ASN A 56 22.25 -1.20 -43.40
CA ASN A 56 21.53 -1.32 -44.68
C ASN A 56 20.00 -1.35 -44.54
N THR A 57 19.45 -0.92 -43.39
CA THR A 57 17.99 -0.96 -43.18
C THR A 57 17.30 0.18 -43.94
N PRO A 58 16.32 -0.10 -44.82
CA PRO A 58 15.59 0.95 -45.54
C PRO A 58 14.96 1.97 -44.59
N LEU A 59 14.98 3.26 -44.96
CA LEU A 59 14.44 4.35 -44.14
C LEU A 59 13.01 4.08 -43.66
N GLN A 60 12.18 3.53 -44.53
CA GLN A 60 10.78 3.19 -44.24
C GLN A 60 10.65 2.15 -43.12
N VAL A 61 11.51 1.13 -43.13
CA VAL A 61 11.56 0.08 -42.09
C VAL A 61 12.09 0.66 -40.78
N ARG A 62 13.08 1.55 -40.84
CA ARG A 62 13.60 2.27 -39.66
C ARG A 62 12.51 3.08 -38.96
N LEU A 63 11.69 3.78 -39.73
CA LEU A 63 10.59 4.60 -39.21
C LEU A 63 9.53 3.71 -38.53
N GLN A 64 9.15 2.60 -39.16
CA GLN A 64 8.20 1.64 -38.59
C GLN A 64 8.70 1.06 -37.27
N TRP A 65 9.96 0.67 -37.19
CA TRP A 65 10.56 0.15 -35.96
C TRP A 65 10.67 1.21 -34.87
N TRP A 66 10.98 2.45 -35.23
CA TRP A 66 10.99 3.56 -34.28
C TRP A 66 9.61 3.76 -33.66
N VAL A 67 8.54 3.85 -34.47
CA VAL A 67 7.16 4.00 -33.97
C VAL A 67 6.77 2.82 -33.08
N GLY A 68 7.03 1.58 -33.52
CA GLY A 68 6.72 0.38 -32.74
C GLY A 68 7.41 0.36 -31.37
N ASN A 69 8.68 0.76 -31.31
CA ASN A 69 9.42 0.86 -30.05
C ASN A 69 8.84 1.95 -29.13
N GLN A 70 8.40 3.08 -29.68
CA GLN A 70 7.79 4.16 -28.89
C GLN A 70 6.42 3.77 -28.32
N VAL A 71 5.61 3.05 -29.10
CA VAL A 71 4.33 2.50 -28.60
C VAL A 71 4.57 1.49 -27.48
N SER A 72 5.51 0.55 -27.67
CA SER A 72 5.90 -0.41 -26.62
C SER A 72 6.39 0.29 -25.34
N ARG A 73 7.15 1.39 -25.51
CA ARG A 73 7.58 2.25 -24.41
C ARG A 73 6.43 2.90 -23.67
N PHE A 74 5.46 3.44 -24.40
CA PHE A 74 4.31 4.08 -23.81
C PHE A 74 3.46 3.10 -23.01
N ILE A 75 3.20 1.91 -23.56
CA ILE A 75 2.42 0.87 -22.88
C ILE A 75 3.11 0.44 -21.59
N GLY A 76 4.41 0.12 -21.63
CA GLY A 76 5.10 -0.31 -20.40
C GLY A 76 5.25 0.81 -19.38
N ALA A 77 5.38 2.08 -19.80
CA ALA A 77 5.35 3.23 -18.88
C ALA A 77 3.97 3.37 -18.23
N PHE A 78 2.90 3.27 -19.03
CA PHE A 78 1.52 3.34 -18.56
C PHE A 78 1.21 2.26 -17.50
N VAL A 79 1.58 1.01 -17.76
CA VAL A 79 1.39 -0.11 -16.81
C VAL A 79 2.16 0.14 -15.51
N ARG A 80 3.41 0.63 -15.57
CA ARG A 80 4.19 0.95 -14.36
C ARG A 80 3.57 2.09 -13.55
N ILE A 81 3.08 3.13 -14.22
CA ILE A 81 2.39 4.24 -13.56
C ILE A 81 1.11 3.74 -12.90
N ALA A 82 0.29 2.96 -13.61
CA ALA A 82 -0.94 2.38 -13.07
C ALA A 82 -0.68 1.48 -11.85
N ALA A 83 0.39 0.68 -11.88
CA ALA A 83 0.81 -0.14 -10.74
C ALA A 83 1.24 0.72 -9.54
N LEU A 84 2.03 1.78 -9.76
CA LEU A 84 2.43 2.69 -8.69
C LEU A 84 1.25 3.45 -8.08
N VAL A 85 0.32 3.94 -8.91
CA VAL A 85 -0.88 4.63 -8.45
C VAL A 85 -1.73 3.69 -7.59
N THR A 86 -1.95 2.46 -8.05
CA THR A 86 -2.67 1.43 -7.28
C THR A 86 -1.99 1.16 -5.94
N ALA A 87 -0.66 0.97 -5.93
CA ALA A 87 0.10 0.76 -4.71
C ALA A 87 -0.02 1.96 -3.74
N ALA A 88 0.05 3.18 -4.25
CA ALA A 88 -0.08 4.40 -3.45
C ALA A 88 -1.46 4.53 -2.81
N ILE A 89 -2.53 4.23 -3.56
CA ILE A 89 -3.91 4.24 -3.04
C ILE A 89 -4.05 3.22 -1.91
N ILE A 90 -3.63 1.98 -2.13
CA ILE A 90 -3.71 0.92 -1.12
C ILE A 90 -2.93 1.31 0.14
N LEU A 91 -1.67 1.76 -0.01
CA LEU A 91 -0.85 2.20 1.12
C LEU A 91 -1.51 3.32 1.91
N THR A 92 -2.09 4.30 1.21
CA THR A 92 -2.76 5.45 1.85
C THR A 92 -3.99 5.00 2.63
N ILE A 93 -4.86 4.19 2.03
CA ILE A 93 -6.07 3.67 2.68
C ILE A 93 -5.68 2.83 3.90
N THR A 94 -4.73 1.91 3.75
CA THR A 94 -4.27 1.04 4.85
C THR A 94 -3.64 1.86 5.98
N ALA A 95 -2.80 2.85 5.66
CA ALA A 95 -2.17 3.71 6.66
C ALA A 95 -3.21 4.57 7.42
N LEU A 96 -4.17 5.16 6.72
CA LEU A 96 -5.23 5.96 7.34
C LEU A 96 -6.16 5.10 8.20
N ALA A 97 -6.71 4.02 7.64
CA ALA A 97 -7.62 3.15 8.37
C ALA A 97 -6.92 2.48 9.57
N GLY A 98 -5.71 1.94 9.36
CA GLY A 98 -4.91 1.34 10.42
C GLY A 98 -4.49 2.34 11.48
N GLY A 99 -4.10 3.56 11.08
CA GLY A 99 -3.78 4.64 12.00
C GLY A 99 -4.96 5.06 12.87
N ILE A 100 -6.14 5.24 12.27
CA ILE A 100 -7.38 5.53 13.00
C ILE A 100 -7.70 4.39 13.98
N LEU A 101 -7.63 3.13 13.53
CA LEU A 101 -7.87 1.98 14.40
C LEU A 101 -6.89 1.92 15.58
N LEU A 102 -5.60 2.21 15.35
CA LEU A 102 -4.60 2.27 16.41
C LEU A 102 -4.82 3.40 17.40
N LEU A 103 -5.34 4.55 16.93
CA LEU A 103 -5.70 5.69 17.79
C LEU A 103 -6.96 5.40 18.61
N LEU A 104 -7.94 4.71 18.03
CA LEU A 104 -9.18 4.35 18.71
C LEU A 104 -9.03 3.15 19.65
N TRP A 105 -8.08 2.26 19.40
CA TRP A 105 -7.86 1.03 20.18
C TRP A 105 -7.83 1.24 21.70
N PRO A 106 -7.09 2.22 22.27
CA PRO A 106 -7.03 2.43 23.72
C PRO A 106 -8.36 2.90 24.33
N LEU A 107 -9.27 3.45 23.51
CA LEU A 107 -10.56 3.98 23.95
C LEU A 107 -11.64 2.90 24.07
N VAL A 108 -11.45 1.73 23.43
CA VAL A 108 -12.45 0.66 23.41
C VAL A 108 -12.87 0.18 24.81
N PRO A 109 -11.97 -0.08 25.78
CA PRO A 109 -12.37 -0.50 27.12
C PRO A 109 -13.23 0.57 27.82
N VAL A 110 -12.88 1.85 27.61
CA VAL A 110 -13.63 2.99 28.17
C VAL A 110 -15.02 3.08 27.53
N ALA A 111 -15.12 2.90 26.22
CA ALA A 111 -16.39 2.90 25.49
C ALA A 111 -17.32 1.76 25.93
N VAL A 112 -16.79 0.56 26.16
CA VAL A 112 -17.55 -0.59 26.67
C VAL A 112 -18.10 -0.29 28.06
N VAL A 113 -17.26 0.20 28.98
CA VAL A 113 -17.69 0.54 30.34
C VAL A 113 -18.75 1.66 30.32
N GLY A 114 -18.52 2.73 29.56
CA GLY A 114 -19.48 3.82 29.42
C GLY A 114 -20.82 3.38 28.84
N GLY A 115 -20.80 2.52 27.81
CA GLY A 115 -22.02 1.99 27.20
C GLY A 115 -22.86 1.14 28.16
N VAL A 116 -22.23 0.30 28.96
CA VAL A 116 -22.91 -0.51 29.99
C VAL A 116 -23.57 0.39 31.04
N ILE A 117 -22.88 1.44 31.49
CA ILE A 117 -23.42 2.39 32.47
C ILE A 117 -24.65 3.11 31.91
N ILE A 118 -24.57 3.64 30.69
CA ILE A 118 -25.69 4.35 30.04
C ILE A 118 -26.88 3.42 29.84
N ALA A 119 -26.65 2.19 29.37
CA ALA A 119 -27.72 1.21 29.18
C ALA A 119 -28.36 0.79 30.50
N GLY A 120 -27.57 0.63 31.57
CA GLY A 120 -28.06 0.31 32.91
C GLY A 120 -28.93 1.42 33.50
N VAL A 121 -28.53 2.68 33.35
CA VAL A 121 -29.34 3.85 33.79
C VAL A 121 -30.67 3.89 33.04
N ARG A 122 -30.67 3.62 31.73
CA ARG A 122 -31.88 3.60 30.91
C ARG A 122 -32.86 2.48 31.25
N LEU A 123 -32.39 1.34 31.77
CA LEU A 123 -33.25 0.22 32.19
C LEU A 123 -33.93 0.46 33.55
N TRP A 124 -33.46 1.44 34.32
CA TRP A 124 -33.94 1.72 35.67
C TRP A 124 -34.90 2.93 35.73
N MET A 125 -34.99 3.71 34.65
CA MET A 125 -35.98 4.78 34.43
C MET A 125 -37.18 4.24 33.65
#